data_AF-A0A2N9N0A8-F1
#
_entry.id   AF-A0A2N9N0A8-F1
#
_cell.length_a   1.000
_cell.length_b   1.000
_cell.length_c   1.000
_cell.angle_alpha   90.00
_cell.angle_beta   90.00
_cell.angle_gamma   90.00
#
_symmetry.space_group_name_H-M   'P 1'
#
loop_
_entity.id
_entity.type
_entity.pdbx_description
1 polymer ?
#
loop_
_entity_poly.entity_id
_entity_poly.type
_entity_poly.pdbx_seq_one_letter_code
_entity_poly.pdbx_strand_id
1 'polypeptide(L)'
;MGYRHISLCCKCGLAPTRIDEVGLTDDHELVIHWWCEDCKRVVYASKSLADCWQDCPKAEPKQEIPEKTLSDAFDAQFMHSIGVRLD
;
A
#
# COMPACT_ATOMS: atom_id res chain seq x y z
N MET A 1 1.18 -4.22 -4.68
CA MET A 1 0.71 -2.84 -4.40
C MET A 1 0.32 -2.79 -2.94
N GLY A 2 1.14 -2.18 -2.10
CA GLY A 2 0.78 -2.01 -0.70
C GLY A 2 -0.36 -0.98 -0.59
N TYR A 3 -1.42 -1.32 0.13
CA TYR A 3 -2.55 -0.43 0.35
C TYR A 3 -2.91 -0.43 1.83
N ARG A 4 -3.25 0.74 2.36
CA ARG A 4 -3.69 0.92 3.75
C ARG A 4 -4.90 1.84 3.76
N HIS A 5 -5.93 1.42 4.48
CA HIS A 5 -7.12 2.23 4.67
C HIS A 5 -6.82 3.45 5.55
N ILE A 6 -7.38 4.60 5.17
CA ILE A 6 -7.47 5.76 6.05
C ILE A 6 -8.75 5.59 6.87
N SER A 7 -8.60 5.47 8.20
CA SER A 7 -9.75 5.36 9.10
C SER A 7 -10.44 6.71 9.23
N LEU A 8 -11.72 6.75 8.85
CA LEU A 8 -12.58 7.93 8.98
C LEU A 8 -13.67 7.64 10.00
N CYS A 9 -13.75 8.47 11.04
CA CYS A 9 -14.81 8.37 12.05
C CYS A 9 -15.33 9.76 12.39
N CYS A 10 -16.65 9.88 12.56
CA CYS A 10 -17.23 11.04 13.22
C CYS A 10 -16.88 11.03 14.72
N LYS A 11 -17.08 12.15 15.42
CA LYS A 11 -16.96 12.22 16.88
C LYS A 11 -17.88 11.24 17.63
N CYS A 12 -18.97 10.77 17.01
CA CYS A 12 -19.80 9.69 17.58
C CYS A 12 -19.20 8.28 17.40
N GLY A 13 -18.05 8.15 16.74
CA GLY A 13 -17.37 6.89 16.50
C GLY A 13 -17.84 6.14 15.23
N LEU A 14 -18.92 6.59 14.59
CA LEU A 14 -19.40 5.96 13.36
C LEU A 14 -18.54 6.34 12.16
N ALA A 15 -18.24 5.32 11.34
CA ALA A 15 -17.62 5.47 10.04
C ALA A 15 -18.61 6.01 9.01
N PRO A 16 -18.14 6.77 7.99
CA PRO A 16 -19.00 7.23 6.90
C PRO A 16 -19.56 6.05 6.10
N THR A 17 -20.87 6.11 5.81
CA THR A 17 -21.49 5.20 4.84
C THR A 17 -21.19 5.61 3.40
N ARG A 18 -21.00 6.91 3.18
CA ARG A 18 -20.71 7.51 1.88
C ARG A 18 -19.80 8.72 2.06
N ILE A 19 -18.86 8.89 1.14
CA ILE A 19 -18.02 10.08 1.02
C ILE A 19 -18.69 11.01 0.01
N ASP A 20 -18.82 12.28 0.37
CA ASP A 20 -19.46 13.29 -0.48
C ASP A 20 -18.43 13.96 -1.39
N GLU A 21 -17.25 14.27 -0.86
CA GLU A 21 -16.19 14.96 -1.60
C GLU A 21 -14.79 14.58 -1.08
N VAL A 22 -13.81 14.59 -1.97
CA VAL A 22 -12.38 14.48 -1.65
C VAL A 22 -11.63 15.56 -2.41
N GLY A 23 -10.79 16.32 -1.72
CA GLY A 23 -10.06 17.45 -2.28
C GLY A 23 -8.62 17.56 -1.76
N LEU A 24 -7.86 18.42 -2.40
CA LEU A 24 -6.51 18.82 -1.98
C LEU A 24 -6.50 20.33 -1.73
N THR A 25 -5.80 20.77 -0.69
CA THR A 25 -5.54 22.19 -0.45
C THR A 25 -4.21 22.62 -1.07
N ASP A 26 -4.00 23.94 -1.19
CA ASP A 26 -2.72 24.55 -1.52
C ASP A 26 -1.61 24.26 -0.48
N ASP A 27 -2.02 24.01 0.76
CA ASP A 27 -1.15 23.53 1.85
C ASP A 27 -0.79 22.02 1.76
N HIS A 28 -1.14 21.34 0.66
CA HIS A 28 -0.88 19.90 0.46
C HIS A 28 -1.56 18.99 1.50
N GLU A 29 -2.75 19.37 1.94
CA GLU A 29 -3.61 18.52 2.77
C GLU A 29 -4.59 17.72 1.90
N LEU A 30 -4.77 16.44 2.22
CA LEU A 30 -5.89 15.64 1.76
C LEU A 30 -7.09 15.91 2.64
N VAL A 31 -8.19 16.38 2.06
CA VAL A 31 -9.44 16.66 2.76
C VAL A 31 -10.55 15.74 2.27
N ILE A 32 -11.26 15.10 3.19
CA ILE A 32 -12.37 14.18 2.91
C ILE A 32 -13.62 14.69 3.64
N HIS A 33 -14.71 14.90 2.90
CA HIS A 33 -15.99 15.36 3.39
C HIS A 33 -17.04 14.25 3.39
N TRP A 34 -17.83 14.16 4.45
CA TRP A 34 -18.98 13.26 4.51
C TRP A 34 -20.07 13.73 5.46
N TRP A 35 -21.31 13.32 5.20
CA TRP A 35 -22.41 13.43 6.14
C TRP A 35 -22.42 12.30 7.17
N CYS A 36 -22.49 12.65 8.46
CA CYS A 36 -22.72 11.68 9.52
C CYS A 36 -24.22 11.51 9.77
N GLU A 37 -24.74 10.30 9.53
CA GLU A 37 -26.16 9.98 9.70
C GLU A 37 -26.66 10.05 11.14
N ASP A 38 -25.80 9.86 12.13
CA ASP A 38 -26.20 9.87 13.54
C ASP A 38 -26.14 11.29 14.13
N CYS A 39 -25.03 12.00 13.90
CA CYS A 39 -24.87 13.38 14.33
C CYS A 39 -25.65 14.40 13.48
N LYS A 40 -26.22 13.97 12.34
CA LYS A 40 -26.92 14.80 11.36
C LYS A 40 -26.16 16.09 11.00
N ARG A 41 -24.89 15.92 10.63
CA ARG A 41 -24.00 17.03 10.26
C ARG A 41 -22.94 16.60 9.25
N VAL A 42 -22.39 17.60 8.57
CA VAL A 42 -21.18 17.44 7.74
C VAL A 42 -19.97 17.32 8.64
N VAL A 43 -19.08 16.38 8.30
CA VAL A 43 -17.80 16.13 8.95
C VAL A 43 -16.71 16.20 7.89
N TYR A 44 -15.55 16.71 8.29
CA TYR A 44 -14.35 16.77 7.47
C TYR A 44 -13.19 16.10 8.22
N ALA A 45 -12.36 15.37 7.48
CA ALA A 45 -11.06 14.93 7.93
C ALA A 45 -10.00 15.53 7.02
N SER A 46 -8.96 16.11 7.61
CA SER A 46 -7.77 16.56 6.88
C SER A 46 -6.55 15.74 7.33
N LYS A 47 -5.67 15.44 6.39
CA LYS A 47 -4.38 14.81 6.68
C LYS A 47 -3.33 15.29 5.69
N SER A 48 -2.13 15.63 6.17
CA SER A 48 -1.05 16.07 5.29
C SER A 48 -0.67 14.94 4.33
N LEU A 49 -0.40 15.28 3.07
CA LEU A 49 0.08 14.31 2.10
C LEU A 49 1.44 13.72 2.50
N ALA A 50 2.26 14.47 3.23
CA ALA A 50 3.52 13.98 3.77
C ALA A 50 3.30 12.86 4.81
N ASP A 51 2.31 13.02 5.70
CA ASP A 51 1.95 12.00 6.70
C ASP A 51 1.36 10.76 6.02
N CYS A 52 0.51 10.95 5.01
CA CYS A 52 0.01 9.87 4.17
C CYS A 52 1.14 9.08 3.52
N TRP A 53 2.16 9.76 2.99
CA TRP A 53 3.32 9.13 2.37
C TRP A 53 4.15 8.32 3.36
N GLN A 54 4.36 8.82 4.58
CA GLN A 54 5.10 8.09 5.61
C GLN A 54 4.37 6.83 6.08
N ASP A 55 3.04 6.87 6.12
CA ASP A 55 2.19 5.74 6.51
C ASP A 55 1.98 4.71 5.40
N CYS A 56 2.40 5.01 4.17
CA CYS A 56 2.28 4.08 3.05
C CYS A 56 3.02 2.78 3.39
N PRO A 57 2.37 1.62 3.22
CA PRO A 57 3.03 0.34 3.42
C PRO A 57 4.23 0.24 2.48
N LYS A 58 5.42 0.09 3.06
CA LYS A 58 6.64 -0.17 2.30
C LYS A 58 6.46 -1.47 1.56
N ALA A 59 6.98 -1.55 0.34
CA ALA A 59 7.06 -2.82 -0.36
C ALA A 59 7.79 -3.79 0.59
N GLU A 60 7.15 -4.92 0.91
CA GLU A 60 7.88 -6.00 1.52
C GLU A 60 9.06 -6.31 0.59
N PRO A 61 10.29 -6.47 1.13
CA PRO A 61 11.37 -6.98 0.32
C PRO A 61 10.84 -8.28 -0.25
N LYS A 62 10.62 -8.32 -1.58
CA LYS A 62 10.47 -9.60 -2.25
C LYS A 62 11.62 -10.42 -1.72
N GLN A 63 11.34 -11.57 -1.11
CA GLN A 63 12.38 -12.55 -0.92
C GLN A 63 12.92 -12.78 -2.31
N GLU A 64 14.06 -12.14 -2.61
CA GLU A 64 14.91 -12.51 -3.71
C GLU A 64 15.34 -13.92 -3.35
N ILE A 65 14.49 -14.90 -3.65
CA ILE A 65 15.00 -16.21 -4.00
C ILE A 65 15.93 -15.85 -5.15
N PRO A 66 17.25 -15.92 -4.98
CA PRO A 66 18.12 -15.39 -5.99
C PRO A 66 17.87 -16.25 -7.22
N GLU A 67 17.25 -15.68 -8.26
CA GLU A 67 16.92 -16.41 -9.49
C GLU A 67 18.20 -17.03 -10.08
N LYS A 68 19.35 -16.41 -9.80
CA LYS A 68 20.69 -16.96 -10.04
C LYS A 68 20.89 -18.33 -9.39
N THR A 69 20.56 -18.52 -8.11
CA THR A 69 20.82 -19.80 -7.42
C THR A 69 19.97 -20.95 -7.97
N LEU A 70 18.74 -20.67 -8.40
CA LEU A 70 17.88 -21.67 -9.05
C LEU A 70 18.29 -21.93 -10.50
N SER A 71 18.65 -20.89 -11.26
CA SER A 71 19.17 -20.97 -12.63
C SER A 71 20.48 -21.73 -12.68
N ASP A 72 21.44 -21.40 -11.82
CA ASP A 72 22.77 -22.01 -11.78
C ASP A 72 22.68 -23.49 -11.39
N ALA A 73 21.76 -23.85 -10.48
CA ALA A 73 21.52 -25.24 -10.11
C ALA A 73 20.90 -26.05 -11.28
N PHE A 74 19.98 -25.44 -12.03
CA PHE A 74 19.36 -26.08 -13.20
C PHE A 74 20.36 -26.25 -14.34
N ASP A 75 21.16 -25.20 -14.61
CA ASP A 75 22.21 -25.21 -15.63
C ASP A 75 23.31 -26.21 -15.30
N ALA A 76 23.78 -26.28 -14.05
CA ALA A 76 24.76 -27.27 -13.63
C ALA A 76 24.24 -28.71 -13.80
N GLN A 77 22.97 -28.95 -13.48
CA GLN A 77 22.35 -30.26 -13.62
C GLN A 77 22.15 -30.65 -15.09
N PHE A 78 21.76 -29.68 -15.94
CA PHE A 78 21.66 -29.86 -17.39
C PHE A 78 23.03 -30.12 -18.02
N MET A 79 24.06 -29.33 -17.68
CA MET A 79 25.43 -29.51 -18.15
C MET A 79 25.97 -30.91 -17.80
N HIS A 80 25.71 -31.40 -16.59
CA HIS A 80 26.06 -32.75 -16.20
C HIS A 80 25.30 -33.82 -17.00
N SER A 81 24.01 -33.59 -17.31
CA SER A 81 23.20 -34.52 -18.11
C SER A 81 23.69 -34.65 -19.56
N ILE A 82 24.29 -33.60 -20.12
CA ILE A 82 24.89 -33.61 -21.47
C ILE A 82 26.38 -33.97 -21.46
N GLY A 83 26.92 -34.37 -20.30
CA GLY A 83 28.28 -34.89 -20.16
C GLY A 83 29.38 -33.82 -20.03
N VAL A 84 29.02 -32.56 -19.80
CA VAL A 84 29.99 -31.49 -19.54
C VAL A 84 30.43 -31.56 -18.08
N ARG A 85 31.71 -31.81 -17.85
CA ARG A 85 32.35 -31.69 -16.54
C ARG A 85 33.09 -30.35 -16.48
N LEU A 86 32.73 -29.52 -15.52
CA LEU A 86 33.52 -28.33 -15.16
C LEU A 86 34.55 -28.80 -14.13
N ASP A 87 35.84 -28.80 -14.50
CA ASP A 87 36.99 -29.00 -13.59
C ASP A 87 37.23 -27.73 -12.74
#